data_AF-A0AA38FJB8-F1
#
_entry.id   AF-A0AA38FJB8-F1
#
_cell.length_a   1.000
_cell.length_b   1.000
_cell.length_c   1.000
_cell.angle_alpha   90.00
_cell.angle_beta   90.00
_cell.angle_gamma   90.00
#
_symmetry.space_group_name_H-M   'P 1'
#
loop_
_entity.id
_entity.type
_entity.pdbx_description
1 polymer ?
#
loop_
_entity_poly.entity_id
_entity_poly.type
_entity_poly.pdbx_seq_one_letter_code
_entity_poly.pdbx_strand_id
1 'polypeptide(L)'
;MLSEEVENVMEAASSAHFSGLRLDEISSAASNVKGSLRQPFVIGVAGGTASGKTTVCDMIIQQLHDHRVVLVHQDSFYRGLTPEESEHVQEYNFDHPDAFDTEQLLDCITKLRQGHSVHIPIYDFKNHRRCTDIFRK
;
A
#
# COMPACT_ATOMS: atom_id res chain seq x y z
N MET A 1 -26.63 -28.08 18.58
CA MET A 1 -25.97 -26.76 18.62
C MET A 1 -24.57 -26.76 17.98
N LEU A 2 -23.94 -27.91 17.72
CA LEU A 2 -22.72 -28.04 16.91
C LEU A 2 -23.00 -28.37 15.43
N SER A 3 -24.28 -28.39 15.03
CA SER A 3 -24.74 -28.84 13.72
C SER A 3 -24.92 -27.69 12.72
N GLU A 4 -25.40 -26.54 13.17
CA GLU A 4 -25.70 -25.39 12.29
C GLU A 4 -24.43 -24.66 11.79
N GLU A 5 -23.35 -24.62 12.57
CA GLU A 5 -22.07 -24.03 12.13
C GLU A 5 -21.35 -24.89 11.09
N VAL A 6 -21.48 -26.21 11.18
CA VAL A 6 -20.85 -27.14 10.23
C VAL A 6 -21.60 -27.13 8.90
N GLU A 7 -22.93 -27.00 8.96
CA GLU A 7 -23.79 -26.91 7.77
C GLU A 7 -23.55 -25.61 6.99
N ASN A 8 -23.39 -24.47 7.70
CA ASN A 8 -23.02 -23.18 7.09
C ASN A 8 -21.64 -23.20 6.39
N VAL A 9 -20.66 -23.93 6.94
CA VAL A 9 -19.32 -24.03 6.35
C VAL A 9 -19.32 -24.94 5.10
N MET A 10 -20.13 -26.01 5.11
CA MET A 10 -20.33 -26.86 3.93
C MET A 10 -21.06 -26.11 2.80
N GLU A 11 -22.00 -25.22 3.13
CA GLU A 11 -22.73 -24.41 2.16
C GLU A 11 -21.83 -23.31 1.53
N ALA A 12 -20.95 -22.70 2.34
CA ALA A 12 -19.93 -21.77 1.83
C ALA A 12 -18.93 -22.46 0.88
N ALA A 13 -18.52 -23.69 1.21
CA ALA A 13 -17.56 -24.47 0.42
C ALA A 13 -18.14 -25.02 -0.90
N SER A 14 -19.45 -25.28 -0.94
CA SER A 14 -20.13 -25.80 -2.14
C SER A 14 -20.53 -24.70 -3.15
N SER A 15 -20.48 -23.43 -2.75
CA SER A 15 -20.69 -22.28 -3.67
C SER A 15 -19.52 -22.03 -4.64
N ALA A 16 -18.33 -22.54 -4.34
CA ALA A 16 -17.18 -22.52 -5.23
C ALA A 16 -17.24 -23.73 -6.18
N HIS A 17 -18.11 -23.64 -7.19
CA HIS A 17 -18.11 -24.57 -8.31
C HIS A 17 -16.82 -24.39 -9.15
N PHE A 18 -15.75 -25.08 -8.77
CA PHE A 18 -14.69 -25.49 -9.71
C PHE A 18 -14.15 -26.85 -9.27
N SER A 19 -14.20 -27.78 -10.21
CA SER A 19 -14.14 -29.22 -10.00
C SER A 19 -12.84 -29.73 -9.36
N GLY A 20 -13.02 -30.54 -8.32
CA GLY A 20 -12.24 -31.75 -8.09
C GLY A 20 -10.91 -31.58 -7.38
N LEU A 21 -10.91 -31.65 -6.05
CA LEU A 21 -9.81 -32.20 -5.26
C LEU A 21 -10.39 -32.92 -4.02
N ARG A 22 -9.69 -33.98 -3.66
CA ARG A 22 -10.15 -35.22 -3.01
C ARG A 22 -9.98 -35.15 -1.48
N LEU A 23 -10.89 -35.81 -0.76
CA LEU A 23 -11.10 -35.80 0.70
C LEU A 23 -9.94 -36.32 1.59
N ASP A 24 -8.72 -36.47 1.08
CA ASP A 24 -7.60 -37.08 1.83
C ASP A 24 -6.66 -36.02 2.49
N GLU A 25 -6.80 -34.72 2.20
CA GLU A 25 -5.92 -33.64 2.72
C GLU A 25 -6.39 -32.95 4.03
N ILE A 26 -7.54 -33.34 4.59
CA ILE A 26 -8.15 -32.62 5.72
C ILE A 26 -7.40 -32.88 7.05
N SER A 27 -6.63 -33.96 7.16
CA SER A 27 -5.96 -34.34 8.42
C SER A 27 -4.62 -33.60 8.68
N SER A 28 -3.92 -33.15 7.64
CA SER A 28 -2.68 -32.35 7.78
C SER A 28 -2.95 -30.84 7.89
N ALA A 29 -4.16 -30.39 7.56
CA ALA A 29 -4.55 -28.98 7.50
C ALA A 29 -4.75 -28.32 8.88
N ALA A 30 -5.06 -29.08 9.94
CA ALA A 30 -5.39 -28.50 11.25
C ALA A 30 -4.19 -27.89 12.00
N SER A 31 -2.95 -28.28 11.66
CA SER A 31 -1.73 -27.75 12.31
C SER A 31 -1.06 -26.61 11.53
N ASN A 32 -1.50 -26.31 10.31
CA ASN A 32 -0.82 -25.37 9.41
C ASN A 32 -1.65 -24.15 9.00
N VAL A 33 -2.76 -23.87 9.69
CA VAL A 33 -3.47 -22.58 9.55
C VAL A 33 -2.75 -21.49 10.35
N LYS A 34 -1.45 -21.27 10.07
CA LYS A 34 -0.90 -19.91 10.20
C LYS A 34 -1.55 -19.14 9.06
N GLY A 35 -2.56 -18.34 9.38
CA GLY A 35 -3.36 -17.59 8.40
C GLY A 35 -2.46 -17.04 7.30
N SER A 36 -2.68 -17.48 6.07
CA SER A 36 -1.91 -16.99 4.94
C SER A 36 -2.13 -15.48 4.87
N LEU A 37 -1.07 -14.71 5.15
CA LEU A 37 -1.09 -13.27 4.97
C LEU A 37 -1.38 -13.02 3.49
N ARG A 38 -2.62 -12.62 3.19
CA ARG A 38 -3.04 -12.25 1.84
C ARG A 38 -2.17 -11.06 1.44
N GLN A 39 -1.44 -11.19 0.32
CA GLN A 39 -0.63 -10.07 -0.16
C GLN A 39 -1.53 -8.85 -0.40
N PRO A 40 -1.13 -7.65 0.05
CA PRO A 40 -1.87 -6.44 -0.21
C PRO A 40 -2.06 -6.19 -1.71
N PHE A 41 -3.25 -5.74 -2.08
CA PHE A 41 -3.54 -5.27 -3.43
C PHE A 41 -3.08 -3.82 -3.59
N VAL A 42 -2.32 -3.52 -4.63
CA VAL A 42 -1.75 -2.19 -4.87
C VAL A 42 -2.51 -1.50 -5.99
N ILE A 43 -3.01 -0.30 -5.71
CA ILE A 43 -3.70 0.57 -6.67
C ILE A 43 -2.84 1.81 -6.90
N GLY A 44 -2.40 2.03 -8.14
CA GLY A 44 -1.71 3.26 -8.54
C GLY A 44 -2.70 4.29 -9.06
N VAL A 45 -2.64 5.52 -8.55
CA VAL A 45 -3.46 6.66 -9.01
C VAL A 45 -2.53 7.75 -9.54
N ALA A 46 -2.58 8.00 -10.86
CA ALA A 46 -1.71 8.94 -11.56
C ALA A 46 -2.50 10.01 -12.31
N GLY A 47 -1.86 11.14 -12.63
CA GLY A 47 -2.48 12.28 -13.30
C GLY A 47 -1.77 13.60 -12.97
N GLY A 48 -2.07 14.66 -13.72
CA GLY A 48 -1.47 15.98 -13.51
C GLY A 48 -1.81 16.62 -12.16
N THR A 49 -1.12 17.70 -11.82
CA THR A 49 -1.43 18.50 -10.62
C THR A 49 -2.88 19.00 -10.67
N ALA A 50 -3.56 19.00 -9.52
CA ALA A 50 -4.96 19.37 -9.37
C ALA A 50 -5.99 18.53 -10.17
N SER A 51 -5.61 17.38 -10.72
CA SER A 51 -6.54 16.51 -11.46
C SER A 51 -7.51 15.70 -10.58
N GLY A 52 -7.46 15.84 -9.25
CA GLY A 52 -8.34 15.14 -8.31
C GLY A 52 -7.84 13.80 -7.78
N LYS A 53 -6.54 13.46 -7.94
CA LYS A 53 -5.95 12.20 -7.45
C LYS A 53 -6.25 11.93 -5.97
N THR A 54 -6.00 12.91 -5.10
CA THR A 54 -6.25 12.81 -3.66
C THR A 54 -7.73 12.54 -3.38
N THR A 55 -8.63 13.26 -4.07
CA THR A 55 -10.08 13.06 -3.94
C THR A 55 -10.49 11.64 -4.33
N VAL A 56 -9.95 11.10 -5.42
CA VAL A 56 -10.22 9.71 -5.83
C VAL A 56 -9.71 8.72 -4.78
N CYS A 57 -8.50 8.90 -4.25
CA CYS A 57 -7.98 8.06 -3.18
C CYS A 57 -8.87 8.10 -1.93
N ASP A 58 -9.28 9.28 -1.50
CA ASP A 58 -10.13 9.47 -0.32
C ASP A 58 -11.49 8.80 -0.51
N MET A 59 -12.10 8.92 -1.70
CA MET A 59 -13.35 8.26 -2.04
C MET A 59 -13.22 6.74 -2.00
N ILE A 60 -12.13 6.18 -2.54
CA ILE A 60 -11.88 4.72 -2.49
C ILE A 60 -11.76 4.26 -1.04
N ILE A 61 -10.98 4.97 -0.21
CA ILE A 61 -10.80 4.65 1.22
C ILE A 61 -12.15 4.68 1.96
N GLN A 62 -12.97 5.70 1.71
CA GLN A 62 -14.31 5.83 2.32
C GLN A 62 -15.24 4.68 1.95
N GLN A 63 -15.20 4.21 0.70
CA GLN A 63 -16.06 3.13 0.20
C GLN A 63 -15.63 1.73 0.67
N LEU A 64 -14.34 1.53 0.93
CA LEU A 64 -13.84 0.22 1.37
C LEU A 64 -14.26 -0.12 2.80
N HIS A 65 -14.63 0.87 3.62
CA HIS A 65 -15.03 0.73 5.04
C HIS A 65 -14.04 -0.07 5.94
N ASP A 66 -12.91 -0.50 5.38
CA ASP A 66 -11.88 -1.33 6.02
C ASP A 66 -10.76 -0.42 6.51
N HIS A 67 -10.36 -0.61 7.76
CA HIS A 67 -9.30 0.15 8.41
C HIS A 67 -7.89 -0.23 7.95
N ARG A 68 -7.75 -1.15 6.99
CA ARG A 68 -6.45 -1.70 6.52
C ARG A 68 -5.98 -1.11 5.20
N VAL A 69 -6.33 0.13 4.90
CA VAL A 69 -5.80 0.85 3.73
C VAL A 69 -4.60 1.69 4.13
N VAL A 70 -3.49 1.53 3.40
CA VAL A 70 -2.29 2.37 3.54
C VAL A 70 -2.20 3.29 2.33
N LEU A 71 -2.21 4.60 2.58
CA LEU A 71 -2.07 5.61 1.53
C LEU A 71 -0.61 6.10 1.48
N VAL A 72 0.04 5.90 0.34
CA VAL A 72 1.43 6.33 0.09
C VAL A 72 1.43 7.43 -0.96
N HIS A 73 1.95 8.61 -0.62
CA HIS A 73 2.06 9.73 -1.56
C HIS A 73 3.48 9.77 -2.14
N GLN A 74 3.60 9.75 -3.48
CA GLN A 74 4.89 9.89 -4.16
C GLN A 74 5.61 11.18 -3.79
N ASP A 75 4.88 12.28 -3.57
CA ASP A 75 5.44 13.58 -3.18
C ASP A 75 6.23 13.52 -1.86
N SER A 76 5.98 12.52 -1.02
CA SER A 76 6.79 12.31 0.21
C SER A 76 8.24 11.95 -0.11
N PHE A 77 8.48 11.41 -1.30
CA PHE A 77 9.78 10.90 -1.76
C PHE A 77 10.53 11.89 -2.65
N TYR A 78 10.11 13.15 -2.72
CA TYR A 78 10.96 14.21 -3.27
C TYR A 78 12.31 14.21 -2.56
N ARG A 79 13.40 14.32 -3.31
CA ARG A 79 14.72 14.56 -2.71
C ARG A 79 14.79 15.97 -2.15
N GLY A 80 15.60 16.15 -1.11
CA GLY A 80 15.97 17.49 -0.68
C GLY A 80 16.81 18.16 -1.77
N LEU A 81 16.60 19.47 -1.96
CA LEU A 81 17.47 20.26 -2.82
C LEU A 81 18.86 20.40 -2.21
N THR A 82 19.89 20.43 -3.06
CA THR A 82 21.23 20.86 -2.62
C THR A 82 21.21 22.36 -2.30
N PRO A 83 22.26 22.88 -1.61
CA PRO A 83 22.37 24.32 -1.38
C PRO A 83 22.28 25.14 -2.70
N GLU A 84 22.95 24.69 -3.75
CA GLU A 84 23.02 25.37 -5.05
C GLU A 84 21.65 25.38 -5.76
N GLU A 85 20.93 24.25 -5.72
CA GLU A 85 19.58 24.15 -6.28
C GLU A 85 18.57 24.96 -5.48
N SER A 86 18.75 25.05 -4.16
CA SER A 86 17.89 25.84 -3.29
C SER A 86 18.00 27.34 -3.58
N GLU A 87 19.15 27.83 -4.04
CA GLU A 87 19.33 29.23 -4.47
C GLU A 87 18.55 29.52 -5.76
N HIS A 88 18.37 28.51 -6.62
CA HIS A 88 17.72 28.62 -7.93
C HIS A 88 16.41 27.82 -7.99
N VAL A 89 15.68 27.73 -6.87
CA VAL A 89 14.49 26.86 -6.73
C VAL A 89 13.42 27.10 -7.80
N GLN A 90 13.31 28.32 -8.31
CA GLN A 90 12.33 28.68 -9.35
C GLN A 90 12.64 28.05 -10.72
N GLU A 91 13.90 27.66 -10.94
CA GLU A 91 14.38 27.02 -12.17
C GLU A 91 14.40 25.49 -12.03
N TYR A 92 14.16 24.98 -10.82
CA TYR A 92 14.18 23.56 -10.54
C TYR A 92 12.94 22.85 -11.09
N ASN A 93 13.15 21.81 -11.89
CA ASN A 93 12.07 21.00 -12.45
C ASN A 93 11.65 19.88 -11.47
N PHE A 94 10.62 20.14 -10.68
CA PHE A 94 10.02 19.16 -9.75
C PHE A 94 9.24 18.03 -10.44
N ASP A 95 9.03 18.08 -11.75
CA ASP A 95 8.38 17.01 -12.51
C ASP A 95 9.41 16.05 -13.15
N HIS A 96 10.71 16.35 -13.03
CA HIS A 96 11.74 15.46 -13.53
C HIS A 96 11.82 14.17 -12.68
N PRO A 97 12.00 12.98 -13.28
CA PRO A 97 12.15 11.73 -12.53
C PRO A 97 13.21 11.78 -11.41
N ASP A 98 14.33 12.48 -11.67
CA ASP A 98 15.44 12.63 -10.71
C ASP A 98 15.11 13.55 -9.51
N ALA A 99 13.97 14.24 -9.52
CA ALA A 99 13.47 14.95 -8.34
C ALA A 99 12.97 13.99 -7.26
N PHE A 100 12.71 12.72 -7.60
CA PHE A 100 12.20 11.69 -6.70
C PHE A 100 13.27 10.66 -6.36
N ASP A 101 13.27 10.21 -5.10
CA ASP A 101 14.01 9.01 -4.69
C ASP A 101 13.14 7.78 -4.93
N THR A 102 13.16 7.38 -6.18
CA THR A 102 12.36 6.27 -6.69
C THR A 102 12.76 4.94 -6.04
N GLU A 103 14.05 4.76 -5.73
CA GLU A 103 14.54 3.55 -5.06
C GLU A 103 13.94 3.40 -3.66
N GLN A 104 13.91 4.48 -2.86
CA GLN A 104 13.27 4.45 -1.54
C GLN A 104 11.75 4.20 -1.63
N LEU A 105 11.07 4.77 -2.63
CA LEU A 105 9.65 4.52 -2.88
C LEU A 105 9.39 3.03 -3.22
N LEU A 106 10.19 2.46 -4.12
CA LEU A 106 10.07 1.06 -4.53
C LEU A 106 10.34 0.10 -3.38
N ASP A 107 11.34 0.39 -2.55
CA ASP A 107 11.62 -0.38 -1.32
C ASP A 107 10.42 -0.33 -0.35
N CYS A 108 9.83 0.85 -0.15
CA CYS A 108 8.64 0.99 0.69
C CYS A 108 7.45 0.18 0.15
N ILE A 109 7.13 0.30 -1.13
CA ILE A 109 6.03 -0.45 -1.76
C ILE A 109 6.28 -1.96 -1.68
N THR A 110 7.51 -2.40 -1.90
CA THR A 110 7.90 -3.82 -1.84
C THR A 110 7.73 -4.39 -0.44
N LYS A 111 8.19 -3.67 0.59
CA LYS A 111 8.03 -4.05 2.00
C LYS A 111 6.55 -4.09 2.41
N LEU A 112 5.77 -3.09 2.02
CA LEU A 112 4.33 -3.05 2.26
C LEU A 112 3.63 -4.26 1.61
N ARG A 113 3.97 -4.62 0.38
CA ARG A 113 3.42 -5.80 -0.32
C ARG A 113 3.75 -7.13 0.38
N GLN A 114 4.81 -7.15 1.17
CA GLN A 114 5.21 -8.31 1.98
C GLN A 114 4.61 -8.29 3.39
N GLY A 115 3.81 -7.27 3.74
CA GLY A 115 3.21 -7.11 5.07
C GLY A 115 4.17 -6.53 6.11
N HIS A 116 5.28 -5.94 5.69
CA HIS A 116 6.22 -5.27 6.59
C HIS A 116 5.85 -3.79 6.77
N SER A 117 6.00 -3.29 8.00
CA SER A 117 5.90 -1.86 8.28
C SER A 117 7.04 -1.07 7.61
N VAL A 118 6.76 0.16 7.21
CA VAL A 118 7.73 1.06 6.59
C VAL A 118 7.70 2.43 7.24
N HIS A 119 8.77 3.19 7.07
CA HIS A 119 8.81 4.60 7.43
C HIS A 119 8.74 5.43 6.17
N ILE A 120 7.61 6.12 5.97
CA ILE A 120 7.44 7.02 4.83
C ILE A 120 8.10 8.36 5.19
N PRO A 121 9.04 8.87 4.38
CA PRO A 121 9.67 10.17 4.60
C PRO A 121 8.62 11.30 4.63
N ILE A 122 8.98 12.41 5.24
CA ILE A 122 8.18 13.64 5.17
C ILE A 122 8.96 14.68 4.39
N TYR A 123 8.32 15.24 3.37
CA TYR A 123 8.88 16.32 2.58
C TYR A 123 8.27 17.66 3.01
N ASP A 124 9.13 18.62 3.32
CA ASP A 124 8.76 20.00 3.62
C ASP A 124 8.74 20.81 2.32
N PHE A 125 7.54 21.00 1.76
CA PHE A 125 7.34 21.78 0.53
C PHE A 125 7.68 23.26 0.68
N LYS A 126 7.71 23.81 1.89
CA LYS A 126 8.03 25.21 2.12
C LYS A 126 9.54 25.44 2.05
N ASN A 127 10.31 24.50 2.58
CA ASN A 127 11.77 24.59 2.63
C ASN A 127 12.48 23.73 1.57
N HIS A 128 11.73 22.96 0.78
CA HIS A 128 12.21 22.02 -0.24
C HIS A 128 13.26 21.01 0.28
N ARG A 129 12.99 20.46 1.47
CA ARG A 129 13.89 19.54 2.19
C ARG A 129 13.13 18.37 2.78
N ARG A 130 13.83 17.24 2.98
CA ARG A 130 13.31 16.13 3.76
C ARG A 130 13.47 16.39 5.25
N CYS A 131 12.46 16.00 6.03
CA CYS A 131 12.62 15.84 7.46
C CYS A 131 13.51 14.62 7.74
N THR A 132 14.53 14.79 8.59
CA THR A 132 15.49 13.74 8.93
C THR A 132 15.01 12.81 10.03
N ASP A 133 14.17 13.32 10.95
CA ASP A 133 13.85 12.65 12.21
C ASP A 133 12.36 12.33 12.38
N ILE A 134 11.54 12.64 11.37
CA ILE A 134 10.08 12.48 11.42
C ILE A 134 9.62 11.70 10.19
N PHE A 135 8.86 10.64 10.44
CA PHE A 135 8.33 9.74 9.42
C PHE A 135 6.84 9.51 9.68
N ARG A 136 6.06 9.31 8.61
CA ARG A 136 4.69 8.79 8.75
C ARG A 136 4.77 7.29 9.04
N LYS A 137 3.97 6.84 10.01
CA LYS A 137 3.82 5.44 10.42
C LYS A 137 2.60 4.83 9.77
#